data_AF-A0A970IIA7-F1
#
_entry.id   AF-A0A970IIA7-F1
#
_cell.length_a   1.000
_cell.length_b   1.000
_cell.length_c   1.000
_cell.angle_alpha   90.00
_cell.angle_beta   90.00
_cell.angle_gamma   90.00
#
_symmetry.space_group_name_H-M   'P 1'
#
loop_
_entity.id
_entity.type
_entity.pdbx_description
1 polymer ?
#
loop_
_entity_poly.entity_id
_entity_poly.type
_entity_poly.pdbx_seq_one_letter_code
_entity_poly.pdbx_strand_id
1 'polypeptide(L)'
;MSKNQLSEKDMLFDSILTERYVSSAYESGIMESLNQEVTAALQRIQQEEQNHTKLFMEVMHNQGWYDVQASHINQSAKAQLNRQMAFQLENRINELEQNNQQFH
;
A
#
# COMPACT_ATOMS: atom_id res chain seq x y z
N MET A 1 3.12 35.06 23.09
CA MET A 1 2.92 33.61 23.25
C MET A 1 2.98 32.97 21.87
N SER A 2 4.05 32.24 21.54
CA SER A 2 4.09 31.53 20.26
C SER A 2 3.03 30.43 20.30
N LYS A 3 2.13 30.43 19.31
CA LYS A 3 1.23 29.30 19.13
C LYS A 3 2.11 28.11 18.76
N ASN A 4 2.19 27.11 19.62
CA ASN A 4 2.75 25.81 19.30
C ASN A 4 1.86 25.19 18.21
N GLN A 5 2.13 25.52 16.95
CA GLN A 5 1.39 25.03 15.80
C GLN A 5 2.17 23.85 15.24
N LEU A 6 1.73 22.64 15.63
CA LEU A 6 2.13 21.43 14.93
C LEU A 6 1.74 21.59 13.46
N SER A 7 2.63 21.19 12.56
CA SER A 7 2.28 21.14 11.14
C SER A 7 1.24 20.05 10.89
N GLU A 8 0.48 20.16 9.80
CA GLU A 8 -0.45 19.09 9.40
C GLU A 8 0.26 17.73 9.25
N LYS A 9 1.52 17.77 8.76
CA LYS A 9 2.39 16.59 8.70
C LYS A 9 2.65 15.99 10.08
N ASP A 10 2.99 16.81 11.07
CA ASP A 10 3.27 16.35 12.43
C ASP A 10 2.00 15.78 13.08
N MET A 11 0.85 16.44 12.87
CA MET A 11 -0.45 15.97 13.38
C MET A 11 -0.86 14.62 12.77
N LEU A 12 -0.70 14.44 11.46
CA LEU A 12 -1.00 13.16 10.80
C LEU A 12 -0.03 12.05 11.22
N PHE A 13 1.25 12.39 11.38
CA PHE A 13 2.23 11.42 11.85
C PHE A 13 1.93 10.98 13.29
N ASP A 14 1.60 11.92 14.18
CA ASP A 14 1.17 11.63 15.55
C ASP A 14 -0.11 10.78 15.59
N SER A 15 -1.07 11.08 14.71
CA SER A 15 -2.29 10.27 14.55
C SER A 15 -1.94 8.83 14.17
N ILE A 16 -1.08 8.60 13.17
CA ILE A 16 -0.63 7.25 12.77
C ILE A 16 0.06 6.51 13.92
N LEU A 17 0.87 7.20 14.74
CA LEU A 17 1.52 6.58 15.89
C LEU A 17 0.50 6.17 16.96
N THR A 18 -0.50 7.01 17.20
CA THR A 18 -1.59 6.73 18.15
C THR A 18 -2.42 5.54 17.67
N GLU A 19 -2.85 5.52 16.41
CA GLU A 19 -3.62 4.39 15.85
C GLU A 19 -2.86 3.08 16.00
N ARG A 20 -1.57 3.07 15.69
CA ARG A 20 -0.73 1.87 15.82
C ARG A 20 -0.57 1.44 17.28
N TYR A 21 -0.39 2.40 18.18
CA TYR A 21 -0.25 2.12 19.60
C TYR A 21 -1.53 1.49 20.16
N VAL A 22 -2.68 2.08 19.90
CA VAL A 22 -3.99 1.58 20.36
C VAL A 22 -4.29 0.21 19.72
N SER A 23 -4.00 0.06 18.44
CA SER A 23 -4.17 -1.21 17.70
C SER A 23 -3.40 -2.38 18.32
N SER A 24 -2.22 -2.15 18.90
CA SER A 24 -1.45 -3.20 19.60
C SER A 24 -2.20 -3.78 20.80
N ALA A 25 -2.99 -2.96 21.52
CA ALA A 25 -3.78 -3.44 22.65
C ALA A 25 -4.95 -4.32 22.18
N TYR A 26 -5.56 -3.99 21.04
CA TYR A 26 -6.60 -4.82 20.43
C TYR A 26 -6.06 -6.15 19.94
N GLU A 27 -4.86 -6.17 19.33
CA GLU A 27 -4.19 -7.41 18.93
C GLU A 27 -3.98 -8.35 20.12
N SER A 28 -3.39 -7.86 21.22
CA SER A 28 -3.24 -8.64 22.45
C SER A 28 -4.59 -9.12 22.99
N GLY A 29 -5.59 -8.23 23.05
CA GLY A 29 -6.92 -8.58 23.53
C GLY A 29 -7.61 -9.66 22.69
N ILE A 30 -7.43 -9.66 21.37
CA ILE A 30 -7.93 -10.70 20.46
C ILE A 30 -7.27 -12.05 20.76
N MET A 31 -5.95 -12.05 21.00
CA MET A 31 -5.20 -13.28 21.28
C MET A 31 -5.49 -13.87 22.65
N GLU A 32 -5.77 -13.02 23.64
CA GLU A 32 -5.93 -13.42 25.04
C GLU A 32 -7.41 -13.65 25.45
N SER A 33 -8.37 -13.10 24.69
CA SER A 33 -9.80 -13.25 24.99
C SER A 33 -10.33 -14.65 24.69
N LEU A 34 -10.99 -15.25 25.68
CA LEU A 34 -11.73 -16.51 25.53
C LEU A 34 -13.21 -16.30 25.17
N ASN A 35 -13.71 -15.06 25.25
CA ASN A 35 -15.10 -14.74 24.91
C ASN A 35 -15.20 -14.36 23.43
N GLN A 36 -15.98 -15.13 22.66
CA GLN A 36 -16.14 -14.94 21.22
C GLN A 36 -16.75 -13.60 20.83
N GLU A 37 -17.69 -13.06 21.62
CA GLU A 37 -18.32 -11.77 21.34
C GLU A 37 -17.31 -10.62 21.53
N VAL A 38 -16.49 -10.72 22.58
CA VAL A 38 -15.40 -9.75 22.84
C VAL A 38 -14.36 -9.82 21.72
N THR A 39 -13.92 -11.02 21.34
CA THR A 39 -12.96 -11.20 20.25
C THR A 39 -13.50 -10.64 18.92
N ALA A 40 -14.76 -10.90 18.59
CA ALA A 40 -15.39 -10.37 17.39
C ALA A 40 -15.50 -8.84 17.42
N ALA A 41 -15.82 -8.24 18.57
CA ALA A 41 -15.86 -6.79 18.72
C ALA A 41 -14.48 -6.17 18.52
N LEU A 42 -13.44 -6.73 19.16
CA LEU A 42 -12.06 -6.26 19.02
C LEU A 42 -11.54 -6.41 17.60
N GLN A 43 -11.88 -7.49 16.89
CA GLN A 43 -11.52 -7.68 15.48
C GLN A 43 -12.13 -6.60 14.56
N ARG A 44 -13.38 -6.19 14.81
CA ARG A 44 -13.98 -5.09 14.05
C ARG A 44 -13.26 -3.78 14.29
N ILE A 45 -12.99 -3.44 15.56
CA ILE A 45 -12.27 -2.21 15.92
C ILE A 45 -10.87 -2.24 15.31
N GLN A 46 -10.15 -3.36 15.42
CA GLN A 46 -8.84 -3.54 14.80
C GLN A 46 -8.87 -3.30 13.29
N GLN A 47 -9.93 -3.75 12.60
CA GLN A 47 -10.09 -3.50 11.17
C GLN A 47 -10.35 -2.01 10.87
N GLU A 48 -11.11 -1.32 11.72
CA GLU A 48 -11.36 0.12 11.64
C GLU A 48 -10.05 0.93 11.80
N GLU A 49 -9.24 0.65 12.83
CA GLU A 49 -7.97 1.37 13.05
C GLU A 49 -6.94 1.13 11.94
N GLN A 50 -6.91 -0.09 11.38
CA GLN A 50 -6.10 -0.37 10.21
C GLN A 50 -6.53 0.43 8.98
N ASN A 51 -7.84 0.67 8.82
CA ASN A 51 -8.37 1.49 7.73
C ASN A 51 -8.06 2.97 7.95
N HIS A 52 -8.19 3.48 9.17
CA HIS A 52 -7.77 4.85 9.53
C HIS A 52 -6.27 5.07 9.24
N THR A 53 -5.43 4.14 9.68
CA THR A 53 -3.98 4.20 9.43
C THR A 53 -3.65 4.23 7.94
N LYS A 54 -4.32 3.40 7.12
CA LYS A 54 -4.14 3.40 5.66
C LYS A 54 -4.54 4.73 5.04
N LEU A 55 -5.67 5.30 5.46
CA LEU A 55 -6.14 6.60 4.98
C LEU A 55 -5.13 7.70 5.31
N PHE A 56 -4.61 7.76 6.54
CA PHE A 56 -3.60 8.73 6.92
C PHE A 56 -2.31 8.57 6.10
N MET A 57 -1.84 7.32 5.91
CA MET A 57 -0.67 7.06 5.08
C MET A 57 -0.88 7.47 3.61
N GLU A 58 -2.07 7.23 3.05
CA GLU A 58 -2.42 7.67 1.69
C GLU A 58 -2.43 9.20 1.57
N VAL A 59 -3.03 9.90 2.53
CA VAL A 59 -3.00 11.37 2.58
C VAL A 59 -1.57 11.88 2.68
N MET A 60 -0.76 11.34 3.59
CA MET A 60 0.64 11.75 3.73
C MET A 60 1.46 11.43 2.48
N HIS A 61 1.15 10.34 1.77
CA HIS A 61 1.78 10.00 0.50
C HIS A 61 1.44 11.02 -0.60
N ASN A 62 0.15 11.33 -0.75
CA ASN A 62 -0.34 12.28 -1.75
C ASN A 62 0.22 13.70 -1.53
N GLN A 63 0.51 14.06 -0.27
CA GLN A 63 1.17 15.33 0.08
C GLN A 63 2.70 15.28 -0.02
N GLY A 64 3.29 14.14 -0.38
CA GLY A 64 4.74 13.95 -0.48
C GLY A 64 5.46 13.89 0.87
N TRP A 65 4.73 13.70 1.96
CA TRP A 65 5.26 13.67 3.33
C TRP A 65 5.68 12.29 3.80
N TYR A 66 5.19 11.25 3.14
CA TYR A 66 5.48 9.87 3.46
C TYR A 66 5.74 9.08 2.17
N ASP A 67 6.96 8.57 2.04
CA ASP A 67 7.29 7.64 0.97
C ASP A 67 6.78 6.26 1.38
N VAL A 68 5.65 5.85 0.82
CA VAL A 68 5.11 4.51 1.01
C VAL A 68 6.01 3.56 0.21
N GLN A 69 7.20 3.26 0.72
CA GLN A 69 8.05 2.20 0.16
C GLN A 69 7.45 0.79 0.35
N ALA A 70 6.19 0.69 0.79
CA ALA A 70 5.36 -0.50 0.63
C ALA A 70 4.66 -0.57 -0.74
N SER A 71 4.71 0.49 -1.56
CA SER A 71 4.22 0.50 -2.95
C SER A 71 5.36 0.62 -3.95
N HIS A 72 6.50 -0.02 -3.67
CA HIS A 72 7.24 -0.61 -4.79
C HIS A 72 6.25 -1.55 -5.47
N ILE A 73 5.51 -1.06 -6.47
CA ILE A 73 4.91 -1.88 -7.53
C ILE A 73 5.94 -2.96 -7.76
N ASN A 74 5.62 -4.21 -7.40
CA ASN A 74 6.55 -5.33 -7.38
C ASN A 74 7.50 -5.16 -8.56
N GLN A 75 8.69 -4.59 -8.31
CA GLN A 75 9.46 -3.95 -9.40
C GLN A 75 9.94 -5.05 -10.35
N SER A 76 10.11 -6.24 -9.79
CA SER A 76 10.21 -7.52 -10.47
C SER A 76 9.00 -7.86 -11.36
N ALA A 77 7.75 -7.69 -10.91
CA ALA A 77 6.54 -7.91 -11.72
C ALA A 77 6.44 -6.90 -12.86
N LYS A 78 6.73 -5.61 -12.61
CA LYS A 78 6.79 -4.59 -13.67
C LYS A 78 7.90 -4.90 -14.68
N ALA A 79 9.08 -5.32 -14.22
CA ALA A 79 10.17 -5.74 -15.08
C ALA A 79 9.85 -7.02 -15.87
N GLN A 80 9.11 -7.96 -15.28
CA GLN A 80 8.68 -9.19 -15.94
C GLN A 80 7.62 -8.92 -17.00
N LEU A 81 6.63 -8.06 -16.72
CA LEU A 81 5.64 -7.61 -17.69
C LEU A 81 6.30 -6.89 -18.87
N ASN A 82 7.25 -5.98 -18.59
CA ASN A 82 8.01 -5.28 -19.63
C ASN A 82 8.82 -6.25 -20.51
N ARG A 83 9.45 -7.27 -19.92
CA ARG A 83 10.15 -8.32 -20.68
C ARG A 83 9.19 -9.15 -21.55
N GLN A 84 8.00 -9.49 -21.04
CA GLN A 84 7.00 -10.20 -21.83
C GLN A 84 6.49 -9.38 -23.00
N MET A 85 6.19 -8.10 -22.80
CA MET A 85 5.77 -7.20 -23.89
C MET A 85 6.85 -7.02 -24.95
N ALA A 86 8.12 -6.86 -24.53
CA ALA A 86 9.24 -6.75 -25.48
C ALA A 86 9.37 -8.01 -26.35
N PHE A 87 9.29 -9.21 -25.74
CA PHE A 87 9.33 -10.47 -26.48
C PHE A 87 8.15 -10.62 -27.46
N GLN A 88 6.95 -10.20 -27.07
CA GLN A 88 5.78 -10.23 -27.96
C GLN A 88 5.93 -9.28 -29.15
N LEU A 89 6.45 -8.08 -28.93
CA LEU A 89 6.70 -7.10 -29.99
C LEU A 89 7.76 -7.60 -30.97
N GLU A 90 8.83 -8.21 -30.47
CA GLU A 90 9.91 -8.77 -31.29
C GLU A 90 9.41 -9.90 -32.19
N ASN A 91 8.61 -10.83 -31.65
CA ASN A 91 7.98 -11.88 -32.46
C ASN A 91 7.06 -11.29 -33.54
N ARG A 92 6.29 -10.25 -33.19
CA ARG A 92 5.39 -9.61 -34.15
C ARG A 92 6.13 -8.89 -35.27
N ILE A 93 7.27 -8.26 -34.96
CA ILE A 93 8.14 -7.63 -35.97
C ILE A 93 8.71 -8.70 -36.90
N ASN A 94 9.22 -9.80 -36.35
CA ASN A 94 9.75 -10.92 -37.14
C ASN A 94 8.68 -11.54 -38.05
N GLU A 95 7.43 -11.69 -37.57
CA GLU A 95 6.30 -12.15 -38.39
C GLU A 95 6.01 -11.19 -39.55
N LEU A 96 6.04 -9.88 -39.31
CA LEU A 96 5.78 -8.88 -40.34
C LEU A 96 6.91 -8.84 -41.38
N GLU A 97 8.17 -8.98 -40.95
CA GLU A 97 9.33 -9.05 -41.85
C GLU A 97 9.30 -10.32 -42.70
N GLN A 98 8.99 -11.48 -42.11
CA GLN A 98 8.85 -12.74 -42.86
C GLN A 98 7.70 -12.68 -43.87
N ASN A 99 6.55 -12.13 -43.47
CA ASN A 99 5.43 -11.95 -44.38
C ASN A 99 5.80 -11.01 -45.53
N ASN A 100 6.47 -9.89 -45.25
CA ASN A 100 6.88 -8.93 -46.29
C ASN A 100 7.91 -9.53 -47.27
N GLN A 101 8.82 -10.39 -46.78
CA GLN A 101 9.78 -11.11 -47.62
C GLN A 101 9.13 -12.19 -48.51
N GLN A 102 7.94 -12.69 -48.16
CA GLN A 102 7.19 -13.64 -49.02
C GLN A 102 6.40 -12.95 -50.15
N PHE A 103 6.27 -11.62 -50.13
CA PHE A 103 5.58 -10.84 -51.17
C PHE A 103 6.53 -10.19 -52.20
N HIS A 104 7.80 -10.59 -52.23
CA HIS A 104 8.79 -10.28 -53.27
C HIS A 104 9.26 -11.55 -53.98
#